data_AF-A0A2V5LWY7-F1
#
_entry.id   AF-A0A2V5LWY7-F1
#
_cell.length_a   1.000
_cell.length_b   1.000
_cell.length_c   1.000
_cell.angle_alpha   90.00
_cell.angle_beta   90.00
_cell.angle_gamma   90.00
#
_symmetry.space_group_name_H-M   'P 1'
#
loop_
_entity.id
_entity.type
_entity.pdbx_description
1 polymer ?
#
loop_
_entity_poly.entity_id
_entity_poly.type
_entity_poly.pdbx_seq_one_letter_code
_entity_poly.pdbx_strand_id
1 'polypeptide(L)'
;MEKPLTTQQTKIPEPKPSAEIARPPLPPFTRETAIQKVRLAEDGWNSRDPEKVALAYTIDSRWRNRAEFPNGRQEIIQFLKRKWAKELDYRLIKELWAYDGNRIAVRFAY
;
A
#
# COMPACT_ATOMS: atom_id res chain seq x y z
N MET A 1 -63.29 -1.56 7.34
CA MET A 1 -62.18 -2.52 7.32
C MET A 1 -60.96 -1.80 6.78
N GLU A 2 -60.16 -1.22 7.67
CA GLU A 2 -58.90 -0.55 7.31
C GLU A 2 -57.78 -1.58 7.26
N LYS A 3 -56.99 -1.60 6.18
CA LYS A 3 -55.73 -2.36 6.10
C LYS A 3 -54.58 -1.44 6.51
N PRO A 4 -53.61 -1.90 7.32
CA PRO A 4 -52.48 -1.06 7.74
C PRO A 4 -51.44 -0.97 6.62
N LEU A 5 -50.88 0.23 6.40
CA LEU A 5 -49.66 0.41 5.60
C LEU A 5 -48.47 -0.14 6.39
N THR A 6 -47.81 -1.17 5.83
CA THR A 6 -46.49 -1.60 6.29
C THR A 6 -45.44 -0.71 5.64
N THR A 7 -44.82 0.16 6.42
CA THR A 7 -43.64 0.92 6.03
C THR A 7 -42.45 -0.04 5.88
N GLN A 8 -42.00 -0.27 4.65
CA GLN A 8 -40.73 -0.97 4.42
C GLN A 8 -39.58 0.00 4.73
N GLN A 9 -38.81 -0.32 5.77
CA GLN A 9 -37.55 0.35 6.09
C GLN A 9 -36.55 0.06 4.97
N THR A 10 -36.23 1.05 4.14
CA THR A 10 -35.11 0.98 3.21
C THR A 10 -33.80 0.93 4.01
N LYS A 11 -33.20 -0.26 4.07
CA LYS A 11 -31.87 -0.44 4.64
C LYS A 11 -30.86 0.24 3.70
N ILE A 12 -30.36 1.41 4.08
CA ILE A 12 -29.25 2.08 3.39
C ILE A 12 -28.08 1.09 3.41
N PRO A 13 -27.56 0.63 2.26
CA PRO A 13 -26.39 -0.24 2.26
C PRO A 13 -25.21 0.54 2.83
N GLU A 14 -24.52 -0.04 3.81
CA GLU A 14 -23.24 0.47 4.30
C GLU A 14 -22.32 0.75 3.11
N PRO A 15 -21.57 1.87 3.12
CA PRO A 15 -20.63 2.15 2.06
C PRO A 15 -19.62 1.00 2.01
N LYS A 16 -19.66 0.22 0.93
CA LYS A 16 -18.61 -0.74 0.62
C LYS A 16 -17.29 0.05 0.66
N PRO A 17 -16.26 -0.39 1.41
CA PRO A 17 -14.96 0.26 1.31
C PRO A 17 -14.59 0.24 -0.17
N SER A 18 -14.32 1.43 -0.71
CA SER A 18 -13.96 1.66 -2.11
C SER A 18 -13.07 0.53 -2.58
N ALA A 19 -13.48 -0.19 -3.63
CA ALA A 19 -12.74 -1.30 -4.20
C ALA A 19 -11.30 -0.83 -4.50
N GLU A 20 -10.38 -1.08 -3.56
CA GLU A 20 -8.98 -0.76 -3.75
C GLU A 20 -8.54 -1.65 -4.91
N ILE A 21 -8.10 -1.02 -6.00
CA ILE A 21 -7.64 -1.72 -7.21
C ILE A 21 -6.60 -2.76 -6.76
N ALA A 22 -6.90 -4.03 -7.00
CA ALA A 22 -5.99 -5.11 -6.66
C ALA A 22 -4.67 -4.91 -7.41
N ARG A 23 -3.55 -4.87 -6.68
CA ARG A 23 -2.22 -4.65 -7.23
C ARG A 23 -1.44 -5.98 -7.22
N PRO A 24 -1.52 -6.79 -8.28
CA PRO A 24 -0.77 -8.03 -8.35
C PRO A 24 0.75 -7.77 -8.31
N PRO A 25 1.56 -8.76 -7.88
CA PRO A 25 1.13 -10.07 -7.39
C PRO A 25 0.46 -9.98 -6.00
N LEU A 26 -0.52 -10.86 -5.76
CA LEU A 26 -1.29 -10.97 -4.52
C LEU A 26 -0.77 -12.15 -3.68
N PRO A 27 -0.90 -12.11 -2.34
CA PRO A 27 -0.56 -13.25 -1.49
C PRO A 27 -1.59 -14.39 -1.61
N PRO A 28 -1.24 -15.64 -1.25
CA PRO A 28 0.07 -16.07 -0.77
C PRO A 28 1.13 -16.03 -1.87
N PHE A 29 2.35 -15.61 -1.51
CA PHE A 29 3.44 -15.48 -2.48
C PHE A 29 4.16 -16.80 -2.73
N THR A 30 4.52 -17.05 -3.99
CA THR A 30 5.57 -17.99 -4.37
C THR A 30 6.90 -17.23 -4.42
N ARG A 31 8.02 -17.95 -4.58
CA ARG A 31 9.33 -17.29 -4.76
C ARG A 31 9.32 -16.33 -5.94
N GLU A 32 8.74 -16.74 -7.07
CA GLU A 32 8.67 -15.95 -8.29
C GLU A 32 7.82 -14.69 -8.10
N THR A 33 6.62 -14.84 -7.51
CA THR A 33 5.74 -13.69 -7.29
C THR A 33 6.25 -12.76 -6.19
N ALA A 34 6.99 -13.27 -5.20
CA ALA A 34 7.70 -12.45 -4.23
C ALA A 34 8.82 -11.63 -4.89
N ILE A 35 9.67 -12.24 -5.74
CA ILE A 35 10.70 -11.52 -6.51
C ILE A 35 10.06 -10.45 -7.39
N GLN A 36 8.97 -10.77 -8.09
CA GLN A 36 8.24 -9.81 -8.91
C GLN A 36 7.70 -8.66 -8.05
N LYS A 37 7.14 -8.93 -6.87
CA LYS A 37 6.68 -7.89 -5.94
C LYS A 37 7.81 -6.96 -5.51
N VAL A 38 8.98 -7.53 -5.21
CA VAL A 38 10.17 -6.77 -4.80
C VAL A 38 10.67 -5.87 -5.94
N ARG A 39 10.72 -6.38 -7.17
CA ARG A 39 11.11 -5.60 -8.37
C ARG A 39 10.15 -4.45 -8.66
N LEU A 40 8.83 -4.71 -8.64
CA LEU A 40 7.82 -3.65 -8.81
C LEU A 40 7.93 -2.56 -7.73
N ALA A 41 8.26 -2.95 -6.50
CA ALA A 41 8.52 -1.98 -5.43
C ALA A 41 9.83 -1.20 -5.65
N GLU A 42 10.90 -1.84 -6.14
CA GLU A 42 12.14 -1.17 -6.53
C GLU A 42 11.90 -0.11 -7.61
N ASP A 43 11.20 -0.48 -8.69
CA ASP A 43 10.85 0.41 -9.80
C ASP A 43 10.01 1.60 -9.31
N GLY A 44 9.00 1.32 -8.48
CA GLY A 44 8.16 2.35 -7.87
C GLY A 44 9.00 3.37 -7.10
N TRP A 45 9.89 2.90 -6.22
CA TRP A 45 10.71 3.79 -5.40
C TRP A 45 11.77 4.55 -6.21
N ASN A 46 12.32 3.95 -7.27
CA ASN A 46 13.27 4.63 -8.16
C ASN A 46 12.63 5.76 -9.00
N SER A 47 11.30 5.77 -9.14
CA SER A 47 10.60 6.92 -9.73
C SER A 47 10.72 8.20 -8.90
N ARG A 48 10.95 8.08 -7.59
CA ARG A 48 11.00 9.20 -6.63
C ARG A 48 9.73 10.07 -6.64
N ASP A 49 8.60 9.47 -7.02
CA ASP A 49 7.27 10.09 -7.05
C ASP A 49 6.48 9.68 -5.78
N PRO A 50 6.29 10.60 -4.81
CA PRO A 50 5.62 10.30 -3.54
C PRO A 50 4.20 9.76 -3.72
N GLU A 51 3.41 10.40 -4.57
CA GLU A 51 2.02 10.06 -4.85
C GLU A 51 1.93 8.67 -5.48
N LYS A 52 2.73 8.40 -6.52
CA LYS A 52 2.75 7.10 -7.21
C LYS A 52 3.19 5.97 -6.29
N VAL A 53 4.21 6.19 -5.45
CA VAL A 53 4.70 5.19 -4.50
C VAL A 53 3.68 4.91 -3.40
N ALA A 54 3.00 5.95 -2.90
CA ALA A 54 1.99 5.81 -1.86
C ALA A 54 0.76 5.00 -2.30
N LEU A 55 0.44 4.97 -3.59
CA LEU A 55 -0.61 4.09 -4.13
C LEU A 55 -0.32 2.60 -3.88
N ALA A 56 0.94 2.23 -3.61
CA ALA A 56 1.30 0.86 -3.27
C ALA A 56 0.85 0.43 -1.85
N TYR A 57 0.29 1.35 -1.06
CA TYR A 57 -0.07 1.13 0.34
C TYR A 57 -1.56 1.41 0.55
N THR A 58 -2.21 0.68 1.47
CA THR A 58 -3.63 0.90 1.82
C THR A 58 -3.83 2.31 2.37
N ILE A 59 -5.06 2.83 2.33
CA ILE A 59 -5.37 4.18 2.83
C ILE A 59 -4.97 4.33 4.32
N ASP A 60 -5.11 3.27 5.11
CA ASP A 60 -4.83 3.17 6.53
C ASP A 60 -3.45 2.55 6.87
N SER A 61 -2.55 2.46 5.89
CA SER A 61 -1.25 1.78 6.04
C SER A 61 -0.41 2.37 7.18
N ARG A 62 0.19 1.50 8.00
CA ARG A 62 1.01 1.90 9.15
C ARG A 62 2.48 1.60 8.88
N TRP A 63 3.33 2.61 8.99
CA TRP A 63 4.76 2.47 8.78
C TRP A 63 5.54 2.74 10.05
N ARG A 64 6.70 2.08 10.13
CA ARG A 64 7.82 2.57 10.91
C ARG A 64 9.01 2.70 9.97
N ASN A 65 9.47 3.92 9.74
CA ASN A 65 10.68 4.20 8.98
C ASN A 65 11.72 4.82 9.91
N ARG A 66 12.77 4.07 10.25
CA ARG A 66 13.75 4.46 11.28
C ARG A 66 13.03 4.82 12.60
N ALA A 67 13.00 6.11 12.95
CA ALA A 67 12.34 6.67 14.14
C ALA A 67 11.06 7.46 13.81
N GLU A 68 10.62 7.51 12.55
CA GLU A 68 9.36 8.13 12.12
C GLU A 68 8.26 7.06 11.95
N PHE A 69 7.02 7.45 12.26
CA PHE A 69 5.86 6.55 12.25
C PHE A 69 4.68 7.11 11.43
N PRO A 70 4.76 7.13 10.08
CA PRO A 70 3.63 7.54 9.25
C PRO A 70 2.40 6.64 9.42
N ASN A 71 1.24 7.25 9.66
CA ASN A 71 -0.06 6.58 9.80
C ASN A 71 -1.01 7.02 8.68
N GLY A 72 -1.16 6.16 7.68
CA GLY A 72 -2.02 6.36 6.52
C GLY A 72 -1.29 6.90 5.30
N ARG A 73 -1.95 6.77 4.14
CA ARG A 73 -1.36 7.10 2.83
C ARG A 73 -0.92 8.57 2.73
N GLN A 74 -1.67 9.50 3.34
CA GLN A 74 -1.33 10.92 3.31
C GLN A 74 -0.02 11.21 4.06
N GLU A 75 0.18 10.65 5.24
CA GLU A 75 1.43 10.82 5.99
C GLU A 75 2.62 10.17 5.29
N ILE A 76 2.40 9.03 4.62
CA ILE A 76 3.39 8.38 3.76
C ILE A 76 3.82 9.31 2.62
N ILE A 77 2.89 9.97 1.93
CA ILE A 77 3.21 10.94 0.87
C ILE A 77 4.08 12.07 1.43
N GLN A 78 3.71 12.64 2.58
CA GLN A 78 4.47 13.72 3.20
C GLN A 78 5.87 13.26 3.61
N PHE A 79 6.00 12.05 4.15
CA PHE A 79 7.29 11.45 4.46
C PHE A 79 8.17 11.31 3.21
N LEU A 80 7.63 10.77 2.12
CA LEU A 80 8.35 10.56 0.87
C LEU A 80 8.79 11.89 0.23
N LYS A 81 7.95 12.93 0.29
CA LYS A 81 8.31 14.30 -0.13
C LYS A 81 9.55 14.82 0.62
N ARG A 82 9.56 14.70 1.95
CA ARG A 82 10.72 15.13 2.76
C ARG A 82 11.96 14.28 2.48
N LYS A 83 11.79 12.98 2.27
CA LYS A 83 12.89 12.05 1.97
C LYS A 83 13.63 12.47 0.72
N TRP A 84 12.94 12.63 -0.42
CA TRP A 84 13.58 12.94 -1.70
C TRP A 84 13.92 14.42 -1.91
N ALA A 85 13.42 15.32 -1.06
CA ALA A 85 13.98 16.67 -0.95
C ALA A 85 15.38 16.69 -0.32
N LYS A 86 15.74 15.66 0.47
CA LYS A 86 17.04 15.54 1.15
C LYS A 86 17.99 14.55 0.48
N GLU A 87 17.47 13.41 0.05
CA GLU A 87 18.24 12.33 -0.58
C GLU A 87 18.31 12.54 -2.10
N LEU A 88 19.23 13.42 -2.51
CA LEU A 88 19.47 13.72 -3.92
C LEU A 88 20.16 12.53 -4.63
N ASP A 89 19.92 12.41 -5.93
CA ASP A 89 20.46 11.32 -6.78
C ASP A 89 20.15 9.90 -6.29
N TYR A 90 19.06 9.75 -5.54
CA TYR A 90 18.58 8.49 -4.98
C TYR A 90 18.50 7.37 -6.04
N ARG A 91 19.16 6.23 -5.77
CA ARG A 91 19.11 5.01 -6.57
C ARG A 91 19.02 3.80 -5.66
N LEU A 92 17.97 3.02 -5.81
CA LEU A 92 17.66 1.91 -4.91
C LEU A 92 17.80 0.57 -5.61
N ILE A 93 18.42 -0.37 -4.92
CA ILE A 93 18.39 -1.79 -5.24
C ILE A 93 17.74 -2.55 -4.07
N LYS A 94 16.80 -3.44 -4.38
CA LYS A 94 16.12 -4.37 -3.48
C LYS A 94 16.37 -5.80 -3.93
N GLU A 95 16.47 -6.68 -2.96
CA GLU A 95 16.61 -8.12 -3.16
C GLU A 95 15.74 -8.88 -2.15
N LEU A 96 15.11 -9.96 -2.62
CA LEU A 96 14.34 -10.86 -1.76
C LEU A 96 15.27 -11.54 -0.75
N TRP A 97 14.94 -11.47 0.54
CA TRP A 97 15.59 -12.26 1.59
C TRP A 97 14.83 -13.55 1.87
N ALA A 98 13.54 -13.43 2.18
CA ALA A 98 12.63 -14.53 2.49
C ALA A 98 11.18 -14.12 2.22
N TYR A 99 10.28 -15.09 2.09
CA TYR A 99 8.84 -14.86 1.97
C TYR A 99 8.09 -15.97 2.72
N ASP A 100 6.93 -15.63 3.27
CA ASP A 100 6.04 -16.57 3.95
C ASP A 100 4.60 -16.03 3.93
N GLY A 101 3.67 -16.78 3.36
CA GLY A 101 2.27 -16.38 3.20
C GLY A 101 2.13 -15.01 2.54
N ASN A 102 1.71 -14.00 3.32
CA ASN A 102 1.53 -12.62 2.88
C ASN A 102 2.69 -11.66 3.24
N ARG A 103 3.81 -12.19 3.73
CA ARG A 103 4.98 -11.41 4.18
C ARG A 103 6.17 -11.62 3.26
N ILE A 104 6.92 -10.55 3.04
CA ILE A 104 8.18 -10.55 2.29
C ILE A 104 9.22 -9.81 3.13
N ALA A 105 10.35 -10.46 3.41
CA ALA A 105 11.54 -9.83 3.94
C ALA A 105 12.45 -9.40 2.79
N VAL A 106 12.91 -8.15 2.80
CA VAL A 106 13.66 -7.54 1.72
C VAL A 106 14.94 -6.92 2.27
N ARG A 107 16.06 -7.16 1.61
CA ARG A 107 17.33 -6.41 1.80
C ARG A 107 17.45 -5.37 0.70
N PHE A 108 18.03 -4.22 1.01
CA PHE A 108 18.14 -3.13 0.05
C PHE A 108 19.30 -2.18 0.39
N ALA A 109 19.74 -1.42 -0.62
CA ALA A 109 20.73 -0.35 -0.48
C ALA A 109 20.34 0.83 -1.39
N TYR A 110 20.61 2.04 -0.93
CA TYR A 110 20.45 3.29 -1.67
C TYR A 110 21.45 4.34 -1.18
#